data_AF-A0A1C5UYF4-F1
#
_entry.id   AF-A0A1C5UYF4-F1
#
_cell.length_a   1.000
_cell.length_b   1.000
_cell.length_c   1.000
_cell.angle_alpha   90.00
_cell.angle_beta   90.00
_cell.angle_gamma   90.00
#
_symmetry.space_group_name_H-M   'P 1'
#
loop_
_entity.id
_entity.type
_entity.pdbx_description
1 polymer ?
#
loop_
_entity_poly.entity_id
_entity_poly.type
_entity_poly.pdbx_seq_one_letter_code
_entity_poly.pdbx_strand_id
1 'polypeptide(L)'
;MTSFMDRLAYAGGRYLAYKPAAICCSARRAGTTTTLDQLVKYPQFFHMPLVNGSYWAMVHGSNAEQVLQDAEGCAVMQELGRNMAWLLHCIEAGRAAGFEHPQNPKRPMTNFIR
;
A
#
# COMPACT_ATOMS: atom_id res chain seq x y z
N MET A 1 4.14 5.47 -13.56
CA MET A 1 3.94 4.52 -12.44
C MET A 1 3.13 3.30 -12.84
N THR A 2 1.91 3.46 -13.36
CA THR A 2 0.98 2.35 -13.71
C THR A 2 1.62 1.23 -14.53
N SER A 3 2.24 1.55 -15.68
CA SER A 3 2.90 0.54 -16.53
C SER A 3 3.98 -0.27 -15.80
N PHE A 4 4.75 0.37 -14.91
CA PHE A 4 5.73 -0.34 -14.09
C PHE A 4 5.04 -1.27 -13.10
N MET A 5 4.01 -0.79 -12.39
CA MET A 5 3.28 -1.61 -11.42
C MET A 5 2.57 -2.79 -12.09
N ASP A 6 2.00 -2.58 -13.28
CA ASP A 6 1.43 -3.67 -14.08
C ASP A 6 2.47 -4.75 -14.38
N ARG A 7 3.67 -4.34 -14.81
CA ARG A 7 4.73 -5.29 -15.17
C ARG A 7 5.33 -5.98 -13.94
N LEU A 8 5.60 -5.22 -12.87
CA LEU A 8 6.11 -5.73 -11.59
C LEU A 8 5.14 -6.74 -10.99
N ALA A 9 3.86 -6.39 -10.93
CA ALA A 9 2.84 -7.21 -10.33
C ALA A 9 2.61 -8.50 -11.13
N TYR A 10 2.57 -8.40 -12.46
CA TYR A 10 2.48 -9.58 -13.33
C TYR A 10 3.70 -10.50 -13.21
N ALA A 11 4.93 -9.96 -13.26
CA ALA A 11 6.14 -10.77 -13.27
C ALA A 11 6.56 -11.27 -11.88
N GLY A 12 6.33 -10.46 -10.86
CA GLY A 12 6.94 -10.62 -9.54
C GLY A 12 5.97 -10.56 -8.37
N GLY A 13 4.67 -10.45 -8.59
CA GLY A 13 3.69 -10.28 -7.51
C GLY A 13 3.72 -11.39 -6.46
N ARG A 14 4.06 -12.63 -6.83
CA ARG A 14 4.26 -13.73 -5.87
C ARG A 14 5.34 -13.46 -4.81
N TYR A 15 6.36 -12.67 -5.14
CA TYR A 15 7.46 -12.31 -4.25
C TYR A 15 7.13 -11.10 -3.37
N LEU A 16 6.08 -10.36 -3.73
CA LEU A 16 5.56 -9.25 -2.95
C LEU A 16 4.56 -9.72 -1.89
N ALA A 17 4.03 -10.93 -2.03
CA ALA A 17 2.99 -11.44 -1.16
C ALA A 17 3.37 -11.37 0.31
N TYR A 18 2.42 -10.89 1.12
CA TYR A 18 2.51 -10.76 2.58
C TYR A 18 3.54 -9.76 3.09
N LYS A 19 4.22 -9.02 2.20
CA LYS A 19 5.02 -7.86 2.58
C LYS A 19 4.08 -6.68 2.76
N PRO A 20 4.18 -5.91 3.86
CA PRO A 20 3.36 -4.73 4.02
C PRO A 20 3.70 -3.69 2.94
N ALA A 21 2.69 -2.94 2.50
CA ALA A 21 2.83 -1.89 1.51
C ALA A 21 2.07 -0.65 1.92
N ALA A 22 2.56 0.51 1.49
CA ALA A 22 1.83 1.77 1.57
C ALA A 22 1.88 2.43 0.19
N ILE A 23 0.79 3.10 -0.19
CA ILE A 23 0.72 3.92 -1.39
C ILE A 23 0.45 5.34 -0.92
N CYS A 24 1.30 6.29 -1.31
CA CYS A 24 1.06 7.71 -1.11
C CYS A 24 1.15 8.45 -2.45
N CYS A 25 0.55 9.63 -2.51
CA CYS A 25 0.66 10.49 -3.68
C CYS A 25 0.82 11.96 -3.29
N SER A 26 1.39 12.72 -4.22
CA SER A 26 1.57 14.16 -4.09
C SER A 26 1.06 14.84 -5.37
N ALA A 27 0.40 15.98 -5.23
CA ALA A 27 0.06 16.82 -6.38
C ALA A 27 0.01 18.30 -6.01
N ARG A 28 0.21 19.16 -7.01
CA ARG A 28 -0.02 20.61 -6.85
C ARG A 28 -1.51 20.97 -6.69
N ARG A 29 -2.40 20.18 -7.31
CA ARG A 29 -3.86 20.37 -7.34
C ARG A 29 -4.54 18.99 -7.32
N ALA A 30 -5.53 18.75 -8.18
CA ALA A 30 -6.29 17.51 -8.24
C ALA A 30 -5.51 16.32 -8.85
N GLY A 31 -6.06 15.11 -8.67
CA GLY A 31 -5.58 13.86 -9.27
C GLY A 31 -5.07 12.83 -8.27
N THR A 32 -4.87 13.23 -7.01
CA THR A 32 -4.35 12.39 -5.92
C THR A 32 -5.28 11.22 -5.59
N THR A 33 -6.59 11.46 -5.47
CA THR A 33 -7.61 10.44 -5.21
C THR A 33 -7.60 9.33 -6.27
N THR A 34 -7.76 9.68 -7.55
CA THR A 34 -7.75 8.70 -8.65
C THR A 34 -6.41 7.96 -8.75
N THR A 35 -5.30 8.64 -8.43
CA THR A 35 -3.98 8.01 -8.39
C THR A 35 -3.91 6.96 -7.28
N LEU A 36 -4.39 7.26 -6.07
CA LEU A 36 -4.46 6.28 -4.99
C LEU A 36 -5.35 5.10 -5.37
N ASP A 37 -6.58 5.34 -5.82
CA ASP A 37 -7.51 4.27 -6.23
C ASP A 37 -6.89 3.33 -7.26
N GLN A 38 -6.18 3.88 -8.24
CA GLN A 38 -5.53 3.08 -9.28
C GLN A 38 -4.35 2.26 -8.75
N LEU A 39 -3.62 2.75 -7.74
CA LEU A 39 -2.39 2.12 -7.24
C LEU A 39 -2.64 1.19 -6.04
N VAL A 40 -3.66 1.42 -5.20
CA VAL A 40 -3.94 0.57 -4.02
C VAL A 40 -4.35 -0.85 -4.39
N LYS A 41 -4.85 -1.08 -5.60
CA LYS A 41 -5.23 -2.42 -6.07
C LYS A 41 -4.05 -3.39 -6.14
N TYR A 42 -2.82 -2.92 -6.39
CA TYR A 42 -1.67 -3.83 -6.53
C TYR A 42 -1.35 -4.52 -5.20
N PRO A 43 -1.17 -3.81 -4.06
CA PRO A 43 -1.08 -4.46 -2.75
C PRO A 43 -2.23 -5.45 -2.48
N GLN A 44 -3.47 -5.06 -2.79
CA GLN A 44 -4.66 -5.86 -2.53
C GLN A 44 -4.67 -7.18 -3.33
N PHE A 45 -4.29 -7.15 -4.62
CA PHE A 45 -4.25 -8.33 -5.47
C PHE A 45 -3.19 -9.36 -5.06
N PHE A 46 -2.15 -8.92 -4.35
CA PHE A 46 -1.02 -9.77 -3.98
C PHE A 46 -0.95 -10.02 -2.47
N HIS A 47 -2.07 -9.95 -1.74
CA HIS A 47 -2.12 -10.25 -0.30
C HIS A 47 -1.14 -9.42 0.54
N MET A 48 -0.79 -8.22 0.10
CA MET A 48 0.07 -7.32 0.86
C MET A 48 -0.77 -6.60 1.91
N PRO A 49 -0.40 -6.62 3.20
CA PRO A 49 -1.04 -5.77 4.20
C PRO A 49 -0.91 -4.30 3.79
N LEU A 50 -2.03 -3.67 3.47
CA LEU A 50 -2.06 -2.25 3.10
C LEU A 50 -2.01 -1.40 4.38
N VAL A 51 -0.96 -0.61 4.51
CA VAL A 51 -0.73 0.30 5.64
C VAL A 51 -1.19 1.70 5.26
N ASN A 52 -1.92 2.35 6.17
CA ASN A 52 -2.38 3.71 6.00
C ASN A 52 -2.24 4.52 7.30
N GLY A 53 -2.37 5.85 7.21
CA GLY A 53 -2.57 6.75 8.35
C GLY A 53 -4.05 6.90 8.73
N SER A 54 -4.42 8.03 9.34
CA SER A 54 -5.81 8.35 9.69
C SER A 54 -6.71 8.68 8.49
N TYR A 55 -6.14 9.01 7.33
CA TYR A 55 -6.90 9.37 6.13
C TYR A 55 -6.19 8.95 4.83
N TRP A 56 -6.67 9.43 3.68
CA TRP A 56 -6.06 9.17 2.38
C TRP A 56 -4.63 9.70 2.37
N ALA A 57 -3.68 8.83 2.00
CA ALA A 57 -2.25 9.12 2.01
C ALA A 57 -1.82 10.08 0.89
N MET A 58 -2.26 11.33 0.98
CA MET A 58 -2.09 12.37 -0.04
C MET A 58 -1.47 13.61 0.58
N VAL A 59 -0.62 14.31 -0.16
CA VAL A 59 -0.09 15.62 0.21
C VAL A 59 -0.18 16.59 -0.97
N HIS A 60 -0.28 17.90 -0.69
CA HIS A 60 -0.38 18.91 -1.72
C HIS A 60 0.71 19.99 -1.65
N GLY A 61 1.29 20.30 -2.82
CA GLY A 61 2.30 21.35 -2.95
C GLY A 61 2.94 21.35 -4.34
N SER A 62 3.42 22.51 -4.82
CA SER A 62 4.19 22.57 -6.08
C SER A 62 5.68 22.23 -5.90
N ASN A 63 6.15 22.23 -4.65
CA ASN A 63 7.50 21.87 -4.23
C ASN A 63 7.45 21.29 -2.79
N ALA A 64 8.61 20.84 -2.30
CA ALA A 64 8.72 20.20 -0.98
C ALA A 64 8.37 21.18 0.16
N GLU A 65 8.79 22.44 0.05
CA GLU A 65 8.54 23.47 1.07
C GLU A 65 7.05 23.77 1.22
N GLN A 66 6.28 23.71 0.13
CA GLN A 66 4.83 23.86 0.15
C GLN A 66 4.13 22.60 0.67
N VAL A 67 4.64 21.40 0.36
CA VAL A 67 4.09 20.16 0.94
C VAL A 67 4.17 20.18 2.47
N LEU A 68 5.24 20.74 3.04
CA LEU A 68 5.35 20.89 4.50
C LEU A 68 4.32 21.86 5.10
N GLN A 69 3.66 22.70 4.29
CA GLN A 69 2.56 23.58 4.71
C GLN A 69 1.20 22.88 4.69
N ASP A 70 1.09 21.74 3.99
CA ASP A 70 -0.05 20.82 4.11
C ASP A 70 0.08 20.02 5.41
N ALA A 71 -0.23 20.70 6.52
CA ALA A 71 -0.02 20.15 7.87
C ALA A 71 -0.84 18.87 8.11
N GLU A 72 -2.05 18.79 7.56
CA GLU A 72 -2.91 17.61 7.66
C GLU A 72 -2.34 16.44 6.84
N GLY A 73 -2.00 16.67 5.56
CA GLY A 73 -1.35 15.66 4.74
C GLY A 73 -0.05 15.15 5.35
N CYS A 74 0.76 16.05 5.92
CA CYS A 74 1.98 15.69 6.65
C CYS A 74 1.70 14.85 7.89
N ALA A 75 0.66 15.16 8.67
CA ALA A 75 0.25 14.37 9.82
C ALA A 75 -0.12 12.93 9.39
N VAL A 76 -0.91 12.79 8.31
CA VAL A 76 -1.26 11.48 7.73
C VAL A 76 -0.01 10.70 7.32
N MET A 77 0.98 11.36 6.68
CA MET A 77 2.23 10.71 6.29
C MET A 77 3.03 10.20 7.50
N GLN A 78 3.08 11.00 8.58
CA GLN A 78 3.77 10.60 9.81
C GLN A 78 3.08 9.42 10.49
N GLU A 79 1.75 9.40 10.54
CA GLU A 79 0.96 8.29 11.06
C GLU A 79 1.17 7.02 10.24
N LEU A 80 1.14 7.13 8.91
CA LEU A 80 1.42 6.03 8.00
C LEU A 80 2.80 5.43 8.28
N GLY A 81 3.82 6.27 8.48
CA GLY A 81 5.16 5.83 8.85
C GLY A 81 5.20 5.08 10.19
N ARG A 82 4.53 5.61 11.22
CA ARG A 82 4.41 4.95 12.53
C ARG A 82 3.69 3.61 12.45
N ASN A 83 2.59 3.56 11.69
CA ASN A 83 1.81 2.34 11.49
C ASN A 83 2.59 1.29 10.71
N MET A 84 3.40 1.70 9.72
CA MET A 84 4.30 0.79 8.99
C MET A 84 5.35 0.20 9.91
N ALA A 85 6.02 1.04 10.71
CA ALA A 85 7.02 0.59 11.66
C ALA A 85 6.44 -0.39 12.68
N TRP A 86 5.28 -0.06 13.25
CA TRP A 86 4.56 -0.95 14.18
C TRP A 86 4.22 -2.29 13.53
N LEU A 87 3.66 -2.30 12.31
CA LEU A 87 3.29 -3.53 11.62
C LEU A 87 4.51 -4.40 11.30
N LEU A 88 5.64 -3.80 10.91
CA LEU A 88 6.89 -4.53 10.69
C LEU A 88 7.36 -5.25 11.96
N HIS A 89 7.32 -4.57 13.11
CA HIS A 89 7.63 -5.20 14.39
C HIS A 89 6.66 -6.31 14.76
N CYS A 90 5.36 -6.14 14.49
CA CYS A 90 4.36 -7.20 14.72
C CYS A 90 4.62 -8.43 13.85
N ILE A 91 4.98 -8.25 12.57
CA ILE A 91 5.29 -9.36 11.66
C ILE A 91 6.55 -10.10 12.13
N GLU A 92 7.58 -9.36 12.54
CA GLU A 92 8.82 -9.94 13.07
C GLU A 92 8.56 -10.73 14.37
N ALA A 93 7.82 -10.15 15.31
CA ALA A 93 7.44 -10.81 16.55
C ALA A 93 6.59 -12.06 16.29
N GLY A 94 5.63 -11.99 15.36
CA GLY A 94 4.80 -13.13 14.95
C GLY A 94 5.65 -14.27 14.38
N ARG A 95 6.61 -13.95 13.51
CA ARG A 95 7.56 -14.95 12.98
C ARG A 95 8.40 -15.58 14.08
N ALA A 96 8.92 -14.77 15.01
CA ALA A 96 9.70 -15.28 16.14
C ALA A 96 8.88 -16.19 17.07
N ALA A 97 7.58 -15.94 17.19
CA ALA A 97 6.64 -16.78 17.93
C ALA A 97 6.15 -18.02 17.14
N GLY A 98 6.63 -18.24 15.90
CA GLY A 98 6.27 -19.39 15.06
C GLY A 98 5.00 -19.21 14.24
N PHE A 99 4.43 -18.00 14.16
CA PHE A 99 3.31 -17.70 13.28
C PHE A 99 3.81 -17.32 11.89
N GLU A 100 3.76 -18.28 10.96
CA GLU A 100 3.91 -18.00 9.54
C GLU A 100 2.57 -17.63 8.89
N HIS A 101 2.64 -17.01 7.71
CA HIS A 101 1.43 -16.76 6.94
C HIS A 101 0.75 -18.09 6.56
N PRO A 102 -0.58 -18.26 6.76
CA PRO A 102 -1.28 -19.49 6.42
C PRO A 102 -1.21 -19.81 4.93
N GLN A 103 -1.09 -21.09 4.58
CA GLN A 103 -1.12 -21.51 3.17
C GLN A 103 -2.55 -21.43 2.64
N ASN A 104 -2.79 -20.48 1.74
CA ASN A 104 -4.09 -20.34 1.10
C ASN A 104 -4.32 -21.51 0.12
N PRO A 105 -5.48 -22.20 0.17
CA PRO A 105 -5.81 -23.20 -0.84
C PRO A 105 -5.91 -22.54 -2.22
N LYS A 106 -5.76 -23.35 -3.26
CA LYS A 106 -5.90 -22.86 -4.65
C LYS A 106 -7.27 -22.23 -4.81
N ARG A 107 -7.29 -20.94 -5.20
CA ARG A 107 -8.53 -20.19 -5.46
C ARG A 107 -9.37 -20.94 -6.50
N PRO A 108 -10.65 -21.24 -6.22
CA PRO A 108 -11.56 -21.74 -7.24
C PRO A 108 -11.69 -20.70 -8.37
N MET A 109 -11.38 -21.12 -9.59
CA MET A 109 -11.51 -20.30 -10.79
C MET A 109 -12.70 -20.83 -11.58
N THR A 110 -13.79 -20.07 -11.61
CA THR A 110 -14.97 -20.38 -12.41
C THR A 110 -15.16 -19.29 -13.45
N ASN A 111 -15.50 -19.67 -14.68
CA ASN A 111 -16.08 -18.71 -15.60
C ASN A 111 -17.45 -18.31 -15.06
N PHE A 112 -17.89 -17.06 -15.24
CA PHE A 112 -19.20 -16.57 -14.78
C PHE A 112 -20.42 -17.31 -15.41
N ILE A 113 -20.15 -18.32 -16.23
CA ILE A 113 -21.08 -19.16 -16.96
C ILE A 113 -20.88 -20.59 -16.48
N ARG A 114 -22.00 -21.26 -16.18
CA ARG A 114 -22.08 -22.70 -15.94
C ARG A 114 -22.36 -23.43 -17.25
#